data_AF-Q9C4N8-F1
#
_entry.id   AF-Q9C4N8-F1
#
_cell.length_a   1.000
_cell.length_b   1.000
_cell.length_c   1.000
_cell.angle_alpha   90.00
_cell.angle_beta   90.00
_cell.angle_gamma   90.00
#
_symmetry.space_group_name_H-M   'P 1'
#
loop_
_entity.id
_entity.type
_entity.pdbx_description
1 polymer ?
#
loop_
_entity_poly.entity_id
_entity_poly.type
_entity_poly.pdbx_seq_one_letter_code
_entity_poly.pdbx_strand_id
1 'polypeptide(L)'
;ELPLGIATNFLIDGKDYLIPMAIEEPSVVAAASNAAKMARVKGGFWTSSTPPIMIGQIQVTRLNDPFGAKVEVLRHKDEIIEKANEQDSILVKLGGGCKDIEARVIDTIKGPMLIVHLLVDVRDAMGANAVNTMAEAVAPIIERITGGKVRLRIISNLATYRLARARAVFDKEAIGGEEVVEGIMEAYAFAKADPYRCA
;
A
#
# COMPACT_ATOMS: atom_id res chain seq x y z
N GLU A 1 -4.49 -21.39 -19.39
CA GLU A 1 -3.20 -21.51 -18.67
C GLU A 1 -2.29 -20.37 -19.12
N LEU A 2 -1.45 -19.83 -18.24
CA LEU A 2 -0.43 -18.83 -18.60
C LEU A 2 0.96 -19.48 -18.56
N PRO A 3 1.91 -19.09 -19.43
CA PRO A 3 3.29 -19.54 -19.34
C PRO A 3 3.90 -19.19 -17.97
N LEU A 4 4.66 -20.12 -17.39
CA LEU A 4 5.39 -19.92 -16.14
C LEU A 4 6.89 -19.91 -16.42
N GLY A 5 7.51 -18.72 -16.31
CA GLY A 5 8.96 -18.53 -16.41
C GLY A 5 9.62 -18.34 -15.05
N ILE A 6 10.95 -18.43 -15.03
CA ILE A 6 11.78 -18.13 -13.86
C ILE A 6 12.77 -17.05 -14.24
N ALA A 7 12.64 -15.85 -13.66
CA ALA A 7 13.66 -14.83 -13.77
C ALA A 7 14.81 -15.12 -12.81
N THR A 8 16.02 -14.97 -13.33
CA THR A 8 17.28 -15.37 -12.68
C THR A 8 18.12 -14.15 -12.29
N ASN A 9 19.22 -14.37 -11.58
CA ASN A 9 20.24 -13.37 -11.22
C ASN A 9 19.85 -12.34 -10.16
N PHE A 10 18.64 -12.39 -9.58
CA PHE A 10 18.24 -11.45 -8.53
C PHE A 10 19.04 -11.68 -7.23
N LEU A 11 19.91 -10.72 -6.90
CA LEU A 11 20.54 -10.58 -5.59
C LEU A 11 19.80 -9.48 -4.84
N ILE A 12 19.09 -9.81 -3.77
CA ILE A 12 18.27 -8.88 -2.99
C ILE A 12 18.75 -8.92 -1.54
N ASP A 13 19.21 -7.77 -1.04
CA ASP A 13 19.76 -7.62 0.31
C ASP A 13 20.84 -8.67 0.65
N GLY A 14 21.69 -8.99 -0.34
CA GLY A 14 22.78 -9.96 -0.20
C GLY A 14 22.37 -11.42 -0.32
N LYS A 15 21.11 -11.72 -0.67
CA LYS A 15 20.62 -13.09 -0.85
C LYS A 15 20.11 -13.33 -2.27
N ASP A 16 20.46 -14.49 -2.83
CA ASP A 16 20.00 -14.90 -4.16
C ASP A 16 18.56 -15.40 -4.14
N TYR A 17 17.78 -14.98 -5.13
CA TYR A 17 16.40 -15.39 -5.35
C TYR A 17 16.15 -15.78 -6.80
N LEU A 18 15.35 -16.83 -6.99
CA LEU A 18 14.70 -17.15 -8.25
C LEU A 18 13.27 -16.60 -8.19
N ILE A 19 12.86 -15.84 -9.21
CA ILE A 19 11.56 -15.16 -9.22
C ILE A 19 10.63 -15.83 -10.24
N PRO A 20 9.60 -16.57 -9.79
CA PRO A 20 8.58 -17.11 -10.68
C PRO A 20 7.76 -15.98 -11.31
N MET A 21 7.49 -16.05 -12.61
CA MET A 21 6.70 -15.07 -13.35
C MET A 21 5.68 -15.80 -14.23
N ALA A 22 4.39 -15.61 -13.95
CA ALA A 22 3.29 -16.10 -14.79
C ALA A 22 2.83 -14.97 -15.73
N ILE A 23 3.28 -14.99 -16.99
CA ILE A 23 3.07 -13.91 -17.96
C ILE A 23 3.08 -14.44 -19.40
N GLU A 24 2.23 -13.88 -20.25
CA GLU A 24 2.10 -14.23 -21.67
C GLU A 24 3.05 -13.44 -22.58
N GLU A 25 3.48 -12.26 -22.14
CA GLU A 25 4.26 -11.35 -22.97
C GLU A 25 5.68 -11.89 -23.20
N PRO A 26 6.12 -12.02 -24.47
CA PRO A 26 7.46 -12.46 -24.77
C PRO A 26 8.48 -11.43 -24.28
N SER A 27 9.71 -11.87 -24.05
CA SER A 27 10.87 -11.05 -23.59
C SER A 27 10.86 -10.57 -22.14
N VAL A 28 9.73 -10.48 -21.43
CA VAL A 28 9.69 -9.92 -20.06
C VAL A 28 10.62 -10.65 -19.09
N VAL A 29 10.56 -11.99 -19.05
CA VAL A 29 11.40 -12.81 -18.17
C VAL A 29 12.89 -12.68 -18.51
N ALA A 30 13.20 -12.58 -19.80
CA ALA A 30 14.57 -12.42 -20.28
C ALA A 30 15.14 -11.04 -19.94
N ALA A 31 14.34 -9.98 -20.14
CA ALA A 31 14.71 -8.61 -19.80
C ALA A 31 14.92 -8.44 -18.29
N ALA A 32 14.02 -8.97 -17.46
CA ALA A 32 14.17 -8.96 -16.00
C ALA A 32 15.46 -9.69 -15.55
N SER A 33 15.72 -10.87 -16.11
CA SER A 33 16.94 -11.65 -15.80
C SER A 33 18.22 -10.94 -16.21
N ASN A 34 18.22 -10.25 -17.37
CA ASN A 34 19.36 -9.49 -17.85
C ASN A 34 19.61 -8.23 -17.02
N ALA A 35 18.54 -7.49 -16.69
CA ALA A 35 18.63 -6.32 -15.81
C ALA A 35 19.16 -6.70 -14.42
N ALA A 36 18.65 -7.79 -13.84
CA ALA A 36 19.16 -8.31 -12.57
C ALA A 36 20.64 -8.67 -12.66
N LYS A 37 21.08 -9.34 -13.74
CA LYS A 37 22.49 -9.65 -13.98
C LYS A 37 23.37 -8.40 -14.01
N MET A 38 22.93 -7.33 -14.66
CA MET A 38 23.66 -6.06 -14.69
C MET A 38 23.74 -5.41 -13.30
N ALA A 39 22.63 -5.40 -12.55
CA ALA A 39 22.60 -4.87 -11.18
C ALA A 39 23.57 -5.62 -10.22
N ARG A 40 23.74 -6.94 -10.42
CA ARG A 40 24.65 -7.75 -9.58
C ARG A 40 26.08 -7.23 -9.56
N VAL A 41 26.56 -6.62 -10.66
CA VAL A 41 27.94 -6.12 -10.77
C VAL A 41 28.27 -5.13 -9.66
N LYS A 42 27.28 -4.37 -9.17
CA LYS A 42 27.44 -3.44 -8.06
C LYS A 42 26.80 -3.91 -6.75
N GLY A 43 26.43 -5.17 -6.63
CA GLY A 43 25.87 -5.74 -5.39
C GLY A 43 24.36 -6.00 -5.41
N GLY A 44 23.70 -5.86 -6.57
CA GLY A 44 22.29 -6.21 -6.73
C GLY A 44 21.33 -5.12 -6.25
N PHE A 45 20.22 -5.56 -5.68
CA PHE A 45 19.15 -4.70 -5.19
C PHE A 45 19.19 -4.60 -3.66
N TRP A 46 18.93 -3.41 -3.15
CA TRP A 46 18.67 -3.17 -1.73
C TRP A 46 17.21 -2.79 -1.55
N THR A 47 16.56 -3.37 -0.55
CA THR A 47 15.14 -3.16 -0.32
C THR A 47 14.84 -2.69 1.09
N SER A 48 13.68 -2.06 1.25
CA SER A 48 13.09 -1.76 2.54
C SER A 48 11.58 -1.66 2.38
N SER A 49 10.84 -1.81 3.48
CA SER A 49 9.40 -1.63 3.50
C SER A 49 8.95 -0.88 4.74
N THR A 50 7.78 -0.26 4.66
CA THR A 50 7.06 0.16 5.86
C THR A 50 6.42 -1.06 6.54
N PRO A 51 5.92 -0.93 7.78
CA PRO A 51 5.05 -1.94 8.36
C PRO A 51 3.83 -2.20 7.44
N PRO A 52 3.22 -3.40 7.48
CA PRO A 52 2.14 -3.77 6.58
C PRO A 52 0.79 -3.17 7.02
N ILE A 53 0.72 -1.84 7.05
CA ILE A 53 -0.47 -1.10 7.49
C ILE A 53 -1.42 -0.90 6.31
N MET A 54 -2.59 -1.51 6.39
CA MET A 54 -3.71 -1.26 5.48
C MET A 54 -4.68 -0.24 6.07
N ILE A 55 -5.40 0.46 5.18
CA ILE A 55 -6.37 1.49 5.54
C ILE A 55 -7.78 0.92 5.39
N GLY A 56 -8.55 0.86 6.47
CA GLY A 56 -10.00 0.65 6.43
C GLY A 56 -10.75 1.97 6.46
N GLN A 57 -11.57 2.26 5.44
CA GLN A 57 -12.33 3.50 5.37
C GLN A 57 -13.76 3.30 5.84
N ILE A 58 -14.22 4.20 6.71
CA ILE A 58 -15.58 4.25 7.21
C ILE A 58 -16.15 5.62 6.85
N GLN A 59 -17.15 5.61 5.98
CA GLN A 59 -17.80 6.81 5.48
C GLN A 59 -18.98 7.17 6.38
N VAL A 60 -18.95 8.36 6.97
CA VAL A 60 -20.03 8.91 7.78
C VAL A 60 -20.68 10.09 7.06
N THR A 61 -22.01 10.06 6.99
CA THR A 61 -22.86 11.03 6.30
C THR A 61 -23.93 11.59 7.24
N ARG A 62 -24.71 12.56 6.78
CA ARG A 62 -25.82 13.15 7.56
C ARG A 62 -25.34 13.72 8.90
N LEU A 63 -24.27 14.52 8.85
CA LEU A 63 -23.69 15.18 10.01
C LEU A 63 -24.13 16.65 10.03
N ASN A 64 -24.60 17.12 11.18
CA ASN A 64 -24.88 18.55 11.39
C ASN A 64 -23.58 19.34 11.62
N ASP A 65 -22.63 18.76 12.35
CA ASP A 65 -21.29 19.31 12.59
C ASP A 65 -20.21 18.24 12.29
N PRO A 66 -19.70 18.17 11.04
CA PRO A 66 -18.68 17.20 10.66
C PRO A 66 -17.34 17.37 11.39
N PHE A 67 -16.98 18.61 11.77
CA PHE A 67 -15.71 18.88 12.45
C PHE A 67 -15.79 18.53 13.93
N GLY A 68 -16.91 18.82 14.59
CA GLY A 68 -17.20 18.30 15.93
C GLY A 68 -17.23 16.77 15.95
N ALA A 69 -17.89 16.14 14.98
CA ALA A 69 -17.90 14.68 14.83
C ALA A 69 -16.50 14.08 14.65
N LYS A 70 -15.61 14.75 13.89
CA LYS A 70 -14.20 14.36 13.78
C LYS A 70 -13.51 14.36 15.14
N VAL A 71 -13.71 15.42 15.94
CA VAL A 71 -13.12 15.53 17.28
C VAL A 71 -13.64 14.39 18.17
N GLU A 72 -14.93 14.07 18.10
CA GLU A 72 -15.53 12.98 18.87
C GLU A 72 -14.96 11.60 18.51
N VAL A 73 -14.71 11.33 17.22
CA VAL A 73 -14.04 10.10 16.78
C VAL A 73 -12.65 10.00 17.37
N LEU A 74 -11.86 11.07 17.30
CA LEU A 74 -10.49 11.08 17.83
C LEU A 74 -10.47 10.99 19.36
N ARG A 75 -11.47 11.55 20.05
CA ARG A 75 -11.63 11.45 21.51
C ARG A 75 -11.91 10.02 21.98
N HIS A 76 -12.63 9.23 21.17
CA HIS A 76 -12.95 7.82 21.46
C HIS A 76 -12.04 6.85 20.70
N LYS A 77 -10.85 7.29 20.26
CA LYS A 77 -9.92 6.48 19.47
C LYS A 77 -9.62 5.13 20.12
N ASP A 78 -9.33 5.12 21.41
CA ASP A 78 -8.95 3.89 22.13
C ASP A 78 -10.11 2.87 22.17
N GLU A 79 -11.34 3.33 22.42
CA GLU A 79 -12.55 2.48 22.39
C GLU A 79 -12.72 1.84 21.00
N ILE A 80 -12.53 2.63 19.94
CA ILE A 80 -12.69 2.16 18.56
C ILE A 80 -11.57 1.16 18.20
N ILE A 81 -10.32 1.42 18.61
CA ILE A 81 -9.18 0.52 18.38
C ILE A 81 -9.40 -0.81 19.12
N GLU A 82 -9.82 -0.76 20.37
CA GLU A 82 -10.14 -1.94 21.18
C GLU A 82 -11.23 -2.77 20.49
N LYS A 83 -12.33 -2.12 20.07
CA LYS A 83 -13.42 -2.81 19.37
C LYS A 83 -12.99 -3.44 18.05
N ALA A 84 -12.15 -2.76 17.27
CA ALA A 84 -11.59 -3.33 16.05
C ALA A 84 -10.75 -4.58 16.36
N ASN A 85 -9.90 -4.50 17.38
CA ASN A 85 -8.99 -5.59 17.76
C ASN A 85 -9.68 -6.81 18.38
N GLU A 86 -10.89 -6.66 18.95
CA GLU A 86 -11.72 -7.79 19.36
C GLU A 86 -12.09 -8.73 18.20
N GLN A 87 -12.10 -8.23 16.96
CA GLN A 87 -12.56 -9.02 15.80
C GLN A 87 -11.57 -10.09 15.36
N ASP A 88 -10.28 -9.92 15.69
CA ASP A 88 -9.24 -10.88 15.30
C ASP A 88 -8.18 -11.01 16.39
N SER A 89 -8.50 -11.81 17.40
CA SER A 89 -7.59 -12.09 18.51
C SER A 89 -6.30 -12.80 18.07
N ILE A 90 -6.30 -13.50 16.93
CA ILE A 90 -5.10 -14.18 16.41
C ILE A 90 -4.16 -13.13 15.81
N LEU A 91 -4.68 -12.26 14.94
CA LEU A 91 -3.89 -11.18 14.35
C LEU A 91 -3.25 -10.30 15.42
N VAL A 92 -4.01 -9.94 16.47
CA VAL A 92 -3.49 -9.18 17.61
C VAL A 92 -2.39 -9.95 18.36
N LYS A 93 -2.58 -11.25 18.63
CA LYS A 93 -1.55 -12.10 19.26
C LYS A 93 -0.27 -12.18 18.44
N LEU A 94 -0.36 -12.12 17.11
CA LEU A 94 0.78 -12.07 16.20
C LEU A 94 1.41 -10.67 16.08
N GLY A 95 0.96 -9.72 16.92
CA GLY A 95 1.43 -8.35 16.95
C GLY A 95 0.74 -7.42 15.95
N GLY A 96 -0.19 -7.91 15.14
CA GLY A 96 -0.98 -7.13 14.19
C GLY A 96 -2.14 -6.36 14.84
N GLY A 97 -3.17 -6.08 14.06
CA GLY A 97 -4.40 -5.42 14.51
C GLY A 97 -4.42 -3.91 14.20
N CYS A 98 -5.54 -3.27 14.54
CA CYS A 98 -5.72 -1.83 14.47
C CYS A 98 -4.69 -1.12 15.38
N LYS A 99 -3.87 -0.26 14.80
CA LYS A 99 -2.78 0.47 15.45
C LYS A 99 -3.12 1.93 15.68
N ASP A 100 -3.91 2.52 14.79
CA ASP A 100 -4.25 3.94 14.85
C ASP A 100 -5.58 4.18 14.12
N ILE A 101 -6.13 5.38 14.32
CA ILE A 101 -7.30 5.91 13.65
C ILE A 101 -7.01 7.33 13.20
N GLU A 102 -7.27 7.62 11.93
CA GLU A 102 -7.29 8.97 11.41
C GLU A 102 -8.71 9.38 11.03
N ALA A 103 -8.99 10.68 11.06
CA ALA A 103 -10.30 11.19 10.68
C ALA A 103 -10.16 12.51 9.91
N ARG A 104 -10.86 12.62 8.78
CA ARG A 104 -10.88 13.85 7.97
C ARG A 104 -12.29 14.17 7.48
N VAL A 105 -12.59 15.46 7.41
CA VAL A 105 -13.79 15.97 6.75
C VAL A 105 -13.43 16.25 5.30
N ILE A 106 -14.30 15.85 4.38
CA ILE A 106 -14.20 16.16 2.96
C ILE A 106 -15.50 16.79 2.47
N ASP A 107 -15.38 17.74 1.55
CA ASP A 107 -16.53 18.31 0.85
C ASP A 107 -16.83 17.52 -0.42
N THR A 108 -18.12 17.27 -0.66
CA THR A 108 -18.58 16.53 -1.82
C THR A 108 -19.79 17.21 -2.45
N ILE A 109 -20.14 16.80 -3.67
CA ILE A 109 -21.39 17.23 -4.33
C ILE A 109 -22.67 16.81 -3.58
N LYS A 110 -22.57 15.97 -2.54
CA LYS A 110 -23.67 15.57 -1.66
C LYS A 110 -23.54 16.14 -0.25
N GLY A 111 -22.74 17.20 -0.08
CA GLY A 111 -22.45 17.83 1.20
C GLY A 111 -21.22 17.24 1.90
N PRO A 112 -20.87 17.77 3.09
CA PRO A 112 -19.69 17.34 3.82
C PRO A 112 -19.85 15.91 4.37
N MET A 113 -18.75 15.18 4.38
CA MET A 113 -18.66 13.82 4.90
C MET A 113 -17.46 13.69 5.85
N LEU A 114 -17.60 12.85 6.88
CA LEU A 114 -16.48 12.45 7.72
C LEU A 114 -15.99 11.08 7.25
N ILE A 115 -14.70 10.98 6.96
CA ILE A 115 -14.03 9.74 6.60
C ILE A 115 -13.10 9.35 7.74
N VAL A 116 -13.41 8.23 8.38
CA VAL A 116 -12.58 7.61 9.41
C VAL A 116 -11.73 6.52 8.78
N HIS A 117 -10.45 6.51 9.07
CA HIS A 117 -9.49 5.52 8.64
C HIS A 117 -9.06 4.68 9.82
N LEU A 118 -9.23 3.37 9.75
CA LEU A 118 -8.55 2.41 10.63
C LEU A 118 -7.20 2.08 10.00
N LEU A 119 -6.10 2.26 10.74
CA LEU A 119 -4.77 1.86 10.31
C LEU A 119 -4.46 0.48 10.92
N VAL A 120 -4.50 -0.57 10.10
CA VAL A 120 -4.45 -1.96 10.56
C VAL A 120 -3.18 -2.64 10.10
N ASP A 121 -2.37 -3.13 11.04
CA ASP A 121 -1.25 -4.04 10.75
C ASP A 121 -1.80 -5.44 10.45
N VAL A 122 -1.71 -5.84 9.19
CA VAL A 122 -2.29 -7.11 8.71
C VAL A 122 -1.25 -8.22 8.59
N ARG A 123 -0.03 -8.01 9.10
CA ARG A 123 1.07 -8.97 9.05
C ARG A 123 1.27 -9.52 7.62
N ASP A 124 1.31 -10.83 7.46
CA ASP A 124 1.59 -11.49 6.19
C ASP A 124 0.38 -11.53 5.24
N ALA A 125 -0.81 -11.10 5.69
CA ALA A 125 -2.00 -11.09 4.86
C ALA A 125 -2.06 -9.85 3.95
N MET A 126 -2.80 -9.94 2.84
CA MET A 126 -3.18 -8.77 2.06
C MET A 126 -4.04 -7.81 2.90
N GLY A 127 -4.94 -8.34 3.72
CA GLY A 127 -5.66 -7.57 4.75
C GLY A 127 -7.10 -7.18 4.43
N ALA A 128 -7.61 -7.42 3.21
CA ALA A 128 -8.96 -7.00 2.80
C ALA A 128 -10.07 -7.47 3.77
N ASN A 129 -10.13 -8.77 4.04
CA ASN A 129 -11.16 -9.33 4.92
C ASN A 129 -11.03 -8.81 6.36
N ALA A 130 -9.82 -8.87 6.94
CA ALA A 130 -9.56 -8.41 8.30
C ALA A 130 -9.96 -6.95 8.49
N VAL A 131 -9.55 -6.07 7.57
CA VAL A 131 -9.85 -4.64 7.62
C VAL A 131 -11.34 -4.37 7.47
N ASN A 132 -12.04 -5.05 6.55
CA ASN A 132 -13.47 -4.86 6.36
C ASN A 132 -14.26 -5.32 7.58
N THR A 133 -13.94 -6.48 8.15
CA THR A 133 -14.57 -6.97 9.38
C THR A 133 -14.37 -6.01 10.55
N MET A 134 -13.16 -5.46 10.72
CA MET A 134 -12.91 -4.42 11.72
C MET A 134 -13.74 -3.15 11.47
N ALA A 135 -13.80 -2.69 10.22
CA ALA A 135 -14.58 -1.51 9.84
C ALA A 135 -16.09 -1.70 10.07
N GLU A 136 -16.63 -2.90 9.81
CA GLU A 136 -18.01 -3.26 10.12
C GLU A 136 -18.29 -3.26 11.62
N ALA A 137 -17.38 -3.84 12.41
CA ALA A 137 -17.55 -3.97 13.86
C ALA A 137 -17.56 -2.62 14.59
N VAL A 138 -16.76 -1.64 14.14
CA VAL A 138 -16.70 -0.32 14.79
C VAL A 138 -17.77 0.66 14.31
N ALA A 139 -18.44 0.36 13.18
CA ALA A 139 -19.42 1.27 12.60
C ALA A 139 -20.54 1.70 13.55
N PRO A 140 -21.11 0.82 14.40
CA PRO A 140 -22.13 1.22 15.39
C PRO A 140 -21.59 2.24 16.42
N ILE A 141 -20.32 2.10 16.84
CA ILE A 141 -19.68 3.05 17.76
C ILE A 141 -19.54 4.41 17.07
N ILE A 142 -19.09 4.41 15.81
CA ILE A 142 -18.95 5.65 15.03
C ILE A 142 -20.31 6.34 14.83
N GLU A 143 -21.38 5.61 14.46
CA GLU A 143 -22.73 6.21 14.37
C GLU A 143 -23.18 6.81 15.71
N ARG A 144 -22.93 6.12 16.83
CA ARG A 144 -23.29 6.57 18.18
C ARG A 144 -22.58 7.87 18.56
N ILE A 145 -21.26 7.95 18.37
CA ILE A 145 -20.47 9.13 18.80
C ILE A 145 -20.62 10.33 17.86
N THR A 146 -20.87 10.10 16.57
CA THR A 146 -21.01 11.21 15.61
C THR A 146 -22.46 11.65 15.40
N GLY A 147 -23.45 10.85 15.80
CA GLY A 147 -24.87 11.05 15.46
C GLY A 147 -25.18 10.96 13.95
N GLY A 148 -24.21 10.46 13.17
CA GLY A 148 -24.28 10.39 11.71
C GLY A 148 -24.74 9.02 11.22
N LYS A 149 -24.80 8.87 9.90
CA LYS A 149 -25.09 7.59 9.24
C LYS A 149 -23.85 7.04 8.53
N VAL A 150 -23.38 5.88 8.94
CA VAL A 150 -22.33 5.12 8.27
C VAL A 150 -22.86 4.48 6.99
N ARG A 151 -22.04 4.50 5.94
CA ARG A 151 -22.34 3.93 4.63
C ARG A 151 -21.31 2.86 4.25
N LEU A 152 -20.24 3.25 3.57
CA LEU A 152 -19.16 2.35 3.19
C LEU A 152 -18.27 2.02 4.40
N ARG A 153 -17.86 0.76 4.46
CA ARG A 153 -16.89 0.16 5.41
C ARG A 153 -15.99 -0.73 4.57
N ILE A 154 -14.91 -0.17 4.05
CA ILE A 154 -14.18 -0.80 2.96
C ILE A 154 -12.70 -0.44 3.00
N ILE A 155 -11.85 -1.41 2.72
CA ILE A 155 -10.41 -1.21 2.55
C ILE A 155 -10.11 -0.21 1.43
N SER A 156 -9.05 0.59 1.61
CA SER A 156 -8.50 1.42 0.54
C SER A 156 -7.38 0.69 -0.19
N ASN A 157 -7.48 0.60 -1.51
CA ASN A 157 -6.39 0.10 -2.37
C ASN A 157 -5.25 1.12 -2.53
N LEU A 158 -5.49 2.39 -2.19
CA LEU A 158 -4.44 3.41 -2.11
C LEU A 158 -3.64 3.22 -0.81
N ALA A 159 -2.79 2.18 -0.79
CA ALA A 159 -2.10 1.67 0.39
C ALA A 159 -0.84 2.48 0.75
N THR A 160 -0.99 3.77 1.03
CA THR A 160 0.15 4.69 1.27
C THR A 160 0.96 4.39 2.53
N TYR A 161 0.41 3.63 3.48
CA TYR A 161 1.13 3.17 4.68
C TYR A 161 1.81 1.80 4.51
N ARG A 162 1.67 1.15 3.35
CA ARG A 162 2.25 -0.17 3.02
C ARG A 162 3.13 -0.08 1.76
N LEU A 163 4.23 0.65 1.87
CA LEU A 163 5.15 0.92 0.76
C LEU A 163 6.32 -0.06 0.79
N ALA A 164 6.67 -0.60 -0.38
CA ALA A 164 7.93 -1.27 -0.63
C ALA A 164 8.86 -0.36 -1.45
N ARG A 165 10.16 -0.43 -1.19
CA ARG A 165 11.19 0.36 -1.90
C ARG A 165 12.30 -0.58 -2.35
N ALA A 166 12.80 -0.35 -3.56
CA ALA A 166 13.97 -1.02 -4.10
C ALA A 166 14.91 0.02 -4.70
N ARG A 167 16.22 -0.21 -4.58
CA ARG A 167 17.26 0.55 -5.27
C ARG A 167 18.33 -0.40 -5.78
N ALA A 168 18.99 -0.02 -6.87
CA ALA A 168 20.18 -0.68 -7.37
C ALA A 168 21.12 0.38 -7.95
N VAL A 169 22.42 0.05 -7.99
CA VAL A 169 23.40 0.82 -8.74
C VAL A 169 23.80 -0.05 -9.92
N PHE A 170 23.90 0.54 -11.09
CA PHE A 170 24.30 -0.19 -12.28
C PHE A 170 25.69 0.27 -12.72
N ASP A 171 26.52 -0.70 -13.11
CA ASP A 171 27.81 -0.38 -13.72
C ASP A 171 27.58 0.17 -15.13
N LYS A 172 28.21 1.31 -15.43
CA LYS A 172 28.04 1.97 -16.72
C LYS A 172 28.49 1.09 -17.89
N GLU A 173 29.59 0.35 -17.73
CA GLU A 173 30.12 -0.50 -18.80
C GLU A 173 29.22 -1.72 -19.00
N ALA A 174 28.66 -2.26 -17.91
CA ALA A 174 27.69 -3.35 -17.99
C ALA A 174 26.38 -2.94 -18.67
N ILE A 175 25.98 -1.67 -18.57
CA ILE A 175 24.78 -1.12 -19.24
C ILE A 175 25.01 -0.83 -20.72
N GLY A 176 26.25 -0.52 -21.13
CA GLY A 176 26.58 -0.15 -22.52
C GLY A 176 27.26 1.22 -22.68
N GLY A 177 27.75 1.81 -21.59
CA GLY A 177 28.54 3.03 -21.59
C GLY A 177 27.74 4.30 -21.29
N GLU A 178 28.44 5.44 -21.34
CA GLU A 178 27.92 6.74 -20.92
C GLU A 178 26.70 7.20 -21.73
N GLU A 179 26.73 7.03 -23.06
CA GLU A 179 25.65 7.44 -23.95
C GLU A 179 24.34 6.70 -23.64
N VAL A 180 24.43 5.41 -23.26
CA VAL A 180 23.26 4.63 -22.85
C VAL A 180 22.71 5.12 -21.51
N VAL A 181 23.59 5.48 -20.57
CA VAL A 181 23.16 6.06 -19.28
C VAL A 181 22.42 7.37 -19.50
N GLU A 182 22.96 8.27 -20.33
CA GLU A 182 22.28 9.54 -20.63
C GLU A 182 20.93 9.30 -21.31
N GLY A 183 20.86 8.39 -22.29
CA GLY A 183 19.60 8.02 -22.93
C GLY A 183 18.55 7.47 -21.94
N ILE A 184 18.96 6.73 -20.91
CA ILE A 184 18.06 6.29 -19.83
C ILE A 184 17.56 7.49 -19.01
N MET A 185 18.42 8.46 -18.71
CA MET A 185 18.06 9.67 -17.96
C MET A 185 17.13 10.58 -18.75
N GLU A 186 17.36 10.76 -20.05
CA GLU A 186 16.47 11.48 -20.96
C GLU A 186 15.11 10.78 -21.09
N ALA A 187 15.09 9.45 -21.24
CA ALA A 187 13.85 8.68 -21.28
C ALA A 187 13.05 8.79 -19.97
N TYR A 188 13.73 8.81 -18.82
CA TYR A 188 13.11 9.09 -17.53
C TYR A 188 12.55 10.51 -17.46
N ALA A 189 13.32 11.52 -17.90
CA ALA A 189 12.87 12.91 -17.91
C ALA A 189 11.62 13.10 -18.78
N PHE A 190 11.59 12.46 -19.95
CA PHE A 190 10.41 12.43 -20.82
C PHE A 190 9.21 11.81 -20.11
N ALA A 191 9.36 10.62 -19.51
CA ALA A 191 8.28 9.95 -18.78
C ALA A 191 7.76 10.79 -17.59
N LYS A 192 8.65 11.53 -16.92
CA LYS A 192 8.28 12.43 -15.82
C LYS A 192 7.49 13.66 -16.30
N ALA A 193 7.74 14.11 -17.53
CA ALA A 193 7.15 15.32 -18.10
C ALA A 193 5.81 15.09 -18.81
N ASP A 194 5.57 13.88 -19.35
CA ASP A 194 4.40 13.59 -20.18
C ASP A 194 3.59 12.39 -19.64
N PRO A 195 2.32 12.59 -19.20
CA PRO A 195 1.43 11.50 -18.79
C PRO A 195 1.22 10.40 -19.83
N TYR A 196 1.28 10.72 -21.13
CA TYR A 196 1.16 9.71 -22.19
C TYR A 196 2.35 8.75 -22.20
N ARG A 197 3.54 9.23 -21.87
CA ARG A 197 4.73 8.39 -21.73
C ARG A 197 4.83 7.74 -20.35
N CYS A 198 4.28 8.38 -19.32
CA CYS A 198 4.25 7.86 -17.96
C CYS A 198 3.37 6.60 -17.81
N ALA A 199 2.25 6.52 -18.54
CA ALA A 199 1.27 5.43 -18.48
C ALA A 199 1.79 4.15 -19.13
#